data_AF-A0A7C6GFJ7-F1
#
_entry.id   AF-A0A7C6GFJ7-F1
#
_cell.length_a   1.000
_cell.length_b   1.000
_cell.length_c   1.000
_cell.angle_alpha   90.00
_cell.angle_beta   90.00
_cell.angle_gamma   90.00
#
_symmetry.space_group_name_H-M   'P 1'
#
loop_
_entity.id
_entity.type
_entity.pdbx_description
1 polymer ?
#
loop_
_entity_poly.entity_id
_entity_poly.type
_entity_poly.pdbx_seq_one_letter_code
_entity_poly.pdbx_strand_id
1 'polypeptide(L)'
;MLNKKLIVAVIASVGLFFGIYSFAQSGDNQAPVITLNGDAKQTIEVGSKYVEKGATAIDDDDTDLTDEIIIDGKVDENKVGTYKITYNVSDSAG
;
A
#
# COMPACT_ATOMS: atom_id res chain seq x y z
N MET A 1 -23.84 4.12 25.46
CA MET A 1 -23.59 4.97 24.28
C MET A 1 -22.90 4.09 23.25
N LEU A 2 -23.36 4.06 22.00
CA LEU A 2 -22.75 3.21 20.98
C LEU A 2 -21.47 3.91 20.50
N ASN A 3 -20.29 3.38 20.85
CA ASN A 3 -19.03 3.91 20.33
C ASN A 3 -19.06 3.76 18.81
N LYS A 4 -19.18 4.90 18.13
CA LYS A 4 -19.16 4.98 16.68
C LYS A 4 -17.74 4.65 16.22
N LYS A 5 -17.59 3.56 15.45
CA LYS A 5 -16.29 3.04 14.99
C LYS A 5 -16.07 3.37 13.52
N LEU A 6 -14.82 3.67 13.19
CA LEU A 6 -14.26 3.76 11.85
C LEU A 6 -13.59 2.43 11.52
N ILE A 7 -13.74 1.97 10.29
CA ILE A 7 -12.96 0.84 9.78
C ILE A 7 -12.01 1.39 8.72
N VAL A 8 -10.71 1.24 8.91
CA VAL A 8 -9.72 1.56 7.89
C VAL A 8 -9.26 0.25 7.28
N ALA A 9 -9.39 0.12 5.97
CA ALA A 9 -8.86 -0.98 5.19
C ALA A 9 -7.64 -0.47 4.43
N VAL A 10 -6.50 -1.10 4.68
CA VAL A 10 -5.25 -0.84 3.97
C VAL A 10 -5.09 -1.95 2.93
N ILE A 11 -4.89 -1.54 1.68
CA ILE A 11 -4.73 -2.46 0.55
C ILE A 11 -3.37 -2.15 -0.06
N ALA A 12 -2.51 -3.15 -0.12
CA ALA A 12 -1.28 -3.09 -0.91
C ALA A 12 -1.53 -3.66 -2.30
N SER A 13 -1.04 -2.96 -3.31
CA SER A 13 -1.09 -3.39 -4.71
C SER A 13 0.25 -3.11 -5.36
N VAL A 14 0.73 -4.05 -6.16
CA VAL A 14 1.97 -3.90 -6.93
C VAL A 14 1.60 -3.51 -8.35
N GLY A 15 2.26 -2.49 -8.89
CA GLY A 15 2.12 -2.15 -10.31
C GLY A 15 2.74 -3.25 -11.15
N LEU A 16 1.98 -3.80 -12.10
CA LEU A 16 2.52 -4.59 -13.20
C LEU A 16 2.05 -3.90 -14.47
N PHE A 17 2.90 -3.06 -15.05
CA PHE A 17 2.63 -2.39 -16.30
C PHE A 17 3.10 -3.29 -17.45
N PHE A 18 2.21 -4.15 -17.96
CA PHE A 18 2.47 -4.93 -19.19
C PHE A 18 2.49 -4.01 -20.43
N GLY A 19 3.58 -3.26 -20.59
CA GLY A 19 3.93 -2.51 -21.79
C GLY A 19 4.59 -3.44 -22.81
N ILE A 20 3.83 -3.80 -23.84
CA ILE A 20 4.21 -4.57 -25.03
C ILE A 20 5.59 -4.23 -25.67
N TYR A 21 6.74 -4.82 -25.31
CA TYR A 21 7.93 -4.76 -26.21
C TYR A 21 8.92 -5.94 -26.16
N SER A 22 9.14 -6.48 -27.36
CA SER A 22 10.39 -6.96 -27.99
C SER A 22 11.51 -7.54 -27.13
N PHE A 23 11.87 -8.79 -27.45
CA PHE A 23 12.99 -9.57 -26.91
C PHE A 23 14.33 -8.84 -27.01
N ALA A 24 14.82 -8.29 -25.89
CA ALA A 24 16.21 -8.37 -25.45
C ALA A 24 16.43 -7.56 -24.16
N GLN A 25 16.26 -8.18 -22.98
CA GLN A 25 17.15 -7.97 -21.85
C GLN A 25 16.87 -9.06 -20.80
N SER A 26 17.92 -9.54 -20.13
CA SER A 26 17.87 -10.49 -19.01
C SER A 26 16.75 -10.14 -18.04
N GLY A 27 15.65 -10.90 -18.09
CA GLY A 27 14.37 -10.53 -17.48
C GLY A 27 14.40 -10.71 -15.98
N ASP A 28 14.51 -9.59 -15.27
CA ASP A 28 13.70 -9.44 -14.09
C ASP A 28 12.24 -9.23 -14.54
N ASN A 29 11.35 -10.05 -14.00
CA ASN A 29 9.92 -10.05 -14.30
C ASN A 29 9.14 -10.37 -13.01
N GLN A 30 9.73 -10.15 -11.85
CA GLN A 30 9.10 -10.43 -10.57
C GLN A 30 8.74 -9.10 -9.94
N ALA A 31 7.45 -8.94 -9.63
CA ALA A 31 6.98 -7.69 -9.06
C ALA A 31 7.44 -7.58 -7.59
N PRO A 32 7.76 -6.37 -7.11
CA PRO A 32 8.21 -6.15 -5.75
C PRO A 32 7.16 -6.52 -4.70
N VAL A 33 7.60 -6.97 -3.53
CA VAL A 33 6.73 -7.39 -2.43
C VAL A 33 6.56 -6.26 -1.41
N ILE A 34 5.34 -5.72 -1.31
CA ILE A 34 4.98 -4.77 -0.26
C ILE A 34 4.63 -5.50 1.05
N THR A 35 5.27 -5.14 2.14
CA THR A 35 4.96 -5.61 3.51
C THR A 35 4.46 -4.45 4.38
N LEU A 36 3.23 -4.53 4.88
CA LEU A 36 2.65 -3.50 5.74
C LEU A 36 3.29 -3.52 7.14
N ASN A 37 3.63 -2.34 7.68
CA ASN A 37 4.16 -2.20 9.04
C ASN A 37 3.09 -2.31 10.14
N GLY A 38 1.81 -2.40 9.76
CA GLY A 38 0.68 -2.52 10.65
C GLY A 38 -0.44 -3.38 10.07
N ASP A 39 -1.54 -3.50 10.80
CA ASP A 39 -2.66 -4.33 10.38
C ASP A 39 -3.29 -3.84 9.07
N ALA A 40 -3.56 -4.76 8.15
CA ALA A 40 -4.29 -4.48 6.90
C ALA A 40 -5.72 -3.96 7.15
N LYS A 41 -6.27 -4.19 8.35
CA LYS A 41 -7.56 -3.63 8.76
C LYS A 41 -7.47 -3.10 10.18
N GLN A 42 -7.68 -1.80 10.34
CA GLN A 42 -7.70 -1.13 11.62
C GLN A 42 -9.12 -0.67 11.97
N THR A 43 -9.47 -0.73 13.25
CA THR A 43 -10.73 -0.17 13.75
C THR A 43 -10.40 0.88 14.79
N ILE A 44 -10.78 2.13 14.53
CA ILE A 44 -10.51 3.25 15.43
C ILE A 44 -11.82 3.91 15.86
N GLU A 45 -11.84 4.58 16.99
CA GLU A 45 -13.02 5.33 17.44
C GLU A 45 -13.13 6.65 16.69
N VAL A 46 -14.35 7.10 16.39
CA VAL A 46 -14.55 8.43 15.79
C VAL A 46 -13.95 9.52 16.70
N GLY A 47 -13.21 10.45 16.08
CA GLY A 47 -12.44 11.50 16.76
C GLY A 47 -11.05 11.06 17.22
N SER A 48 -10.70 9.78 17.10
CA SER A 48 -9.33 9.32 17.30
C SER A 48 -8.49 9.57 16.04
N LYS A 49 -7.21 9.88 16.26
CA LYS A 49 -6.26 10.09 15.17
C LYS A 49 -5.90 8.77 14.49
N TYR A 50 -6.00 8.72 13.17
CA TYR A 50 -5.39 7.69 12.35
C TYR A 50 -3.89 7.99 12.19
N VAL A 51 -3.05 6.99 12.45
CA VAL A 51 -1.59 7.10 12.28
C VAL A 51 -1.17 6.08 11.24
N GLU A 52 -0.79 6.57 10.07
CA GLU A 52 -0.25 5.73 9.02
C GLU A 52 1.07 5.09 9.48
N LYS A 53 1.19 3.77 9.30
CA LYS A 53 2.34 2.99 9.73
C LYS A 53 3.37 2.77 8.62
N GLY A 54 3.00 3.06 7.38
CA GLY A 54 3.85 2.81 6.23
C GLY A 54 3.92 1.32 5.89
N ALA A 55 4.82 1.01 4.98
CA ALA A 55 5.14 -0.33 4.52
C ALA A 55 6.61 -0.34 4.07
N THR A 56 7.15 -1.54 3.82
CA THR A 56 8.42 -1.75 3.12
C THR A 56 8.16 -2.42 1.78
N ALA A 57 9.05 -2.25 0.81
CA ALA A 57 8.98 -2.90 -0.50
C ALA A 57 10.34 -3.45 -0.87
N ILE A 58 10.40 -4.75 -1.15
CA ILE A 58 11.63 -5.46 -1.53
C ILE A 58 11.39 -6.16 -2.85
N ASP A 59 12.32 -5.98 -3.79
CA ASP A 59 12.32 -6.68 -5.07
C ASP A 59 13.02 -8.05 -4.98
N ASP A 60 12.95 -8.87 -6.03
CA ASP A 60 13.48 -10.24 -6.01
C ASP A 60 15.01 -10.34 -5.98
N ASP A 61 15.71 -9.27 -6.38
CA ASP A 61 17.16 -9.12 -6.32
C ASP A 61 17.66 -8.49 -5.00
N ASP A 62 16.79 -8.46 -3.97
CA ASP A 62 17.00 -7.80 -2.68
C ASP A 62 17.14 -6.27 -2.76
N THR A 63 16.72 -5.62 -3.86
CA THR A 63 16.65 -4.17 -3.94
C THR A 63 15.54 -3.60 -3.03
N ASP A 64 15.90 -2.60 -2.23
CA ASP A 64 14.96 -1.89 -1.35
C ASP A 64 14.29 -0.74 -2.10
N LEU A 65 12.99 -0.88 -2.35
CA LEU A 65 12.12 0.10 -3.01
C LEU A 65 11.20 0.81 -2.00
N THR A 66 11.47 0.72 -0.69
CA THR A 66 10.61 1.27 0.36
C THR A 66 10.34 2.77 0.18
N ASP A 67 11.35 3.53 -0.24
CA ASP A 67 11.23 4.97 -0.47
C ASP A 67 10.44 5.32 -1.75
N GLU A 68 10.16 4.32 -2.60
CA GLU A 68 9.39 4.47 -3.84
C GLU A 68 7.90 4.15 -3.65
N ILE A 69 7.50 3.71 -2.45
CA ILE A 69 6.11 3.42 -2.13
C ILE A 69 5.28 4.71 -2.15
N ILE A 70 4.26 4.71 -3.00
CA ILE A 70 3.21 5.72 -3.07
C ILE A 70 2.04 5.28 -2.19
N ILE A 71 1.76 6.08 -1.15
CA ILE A 71 0.61 5.90 -0.27
C ILE A 71 -0.49 6.88 -0.68
N ASP A 72 -1.65 6.35 -1.08
CA ASP A 72 -2.82 7.14 -1.48
C ASP A 72 -4.05 6.82 -0.61
N GLY A 73 -4.94 7.80 -0.47
CA GLY A 73 -6.16 7.69 0.32
C GLY A 73 -6.20 8.67 1.49
N LYS A 74 -7.41 8.86 2.03
CA LYS A 74 -7.65 9.79 3.14
C LYS A 74 -8.70 9.22 4.07
N VAL A 75 -8.40 9.25 5.37
CA VAL A 75 -9.36 8.92 6.44
C VAL A 75 -9.99 10.21 6.94
N ASP A 76 -11.33 10.26 6.99
CA ASP A 76 -12.06 11.32 7.71
C ASP A 76 -12.40 10.79 9.11
N GLU A 77 -11.56 11.16 10.07
CA GLU A 77 -11.61 10.70 11.47
C GLU A 77 -12.89 11.14 12.22
N ASN A 78 -13.66 12.09 11.65
CA ASN A 78 -14.87 12.62 12.29
C ASN A 78 -16.15 11.96 11.78
N LYS A 79 -16.06 11.06 10.80
CA LYS A 79 -17.22 10.48 10.13
C LYS A 79 -17.15 8.97 10.13
N VAL A 80 -18.16 8.31 10.70
CA VAL A 80 -18.27 6.84 10.61
C VAL A 80 -18.25 6.39 9.16
N GLY A 81 -17.41 5.40 8.87
CA GLY A 81 -17.29 4.84 7.55
C GLY A 81 -16.18 3.81 7.43
N THR A 82 -16.10 3.22 6.25
CA THR A 82 -14.95 2.44 5.81
C THR A 82 -14.09 3.32 4.92
N TYR A 83 -12.81 3.44 5.24
CA TYR A 83 -11.83 4.22 4.47
C TYR A 83 -10.79 3.29 3.90
N LYS A 84 -10.34 3.57 2.67
CA LYS A 84 -9.31 2.79 1.99
C LYS A 84 -8.01 3.61 1.92
N ILE A 85 -6.92 3.01 2.37
CA ILE A 85 -5.56 3.46 2.06
C ILE A 85 -4.96 2.45 1.08
N THR A 86 -4.29 2.95 0.05
CA THR A 86 -3.65 2.14 -0.99
C THR A 86 -2.15 2.38 -0.97
N TYR A 87 -1.39 1.30 -0.96
CA TYR A 87 0.06 1.29 -1.10
C TYR A 87 0.40 0.77 -2.49
N ASN A 88 1.20 1.52 -3.24
CA ASN A 88 1.65 1.12 -4.57
C ASN A 88 3.15 1.33 -4.71
N VAL A 89 3.81 0.39 -5.37
CA VAL A 89 5.21 0.50 -5.79
C VAL A 89 5.32 -0.16 -7.17
N SER A 90 6.23 0.37 -7.99
CA SER A 90 6.56 -0.12 -9.33
C SER A 90 8.08 -0.21 -9.41
N ASP A 91 8.60 -1.31 -9.93
CA ASP A 91 10.04 -1.46 -10.17
C ASP A 91 10.45 -0.79 -11.50
N SER A 92 11.75 -0.85 -11.82
CA SER A 92 12.29 -0.29 -13.05
C SER A 92 11.87 -1.05 -14.33
N ALA A 93 11.32 -2.26 -14.18
CA ALA A 93 10.74 -3.06 -15.25
C ALA A 93 9.25 -2.73 -15.51
N GLY A 94 8.55 -2.11 -14.54
CA GLY A 94 7.25 -1.45 -14.70
C GLY A 94 6.14 -1.98 -13.80
#